data_AF-A0A961IHA7-F1
#
_entry.id   AF-A0A961IHA7-F1
#
_cell.length_a   1.000
_cell.length_b   1.000
_cell.length_c   1.000
_cell.angle_alpha   90.00
_cell.angle_beta   90.00
_cell.angle_gamma   90.00
#
_symmetry.space_group_name_H-M   'P 1'
#
loop_
_entity.id
_entity.type
_entity.pdbx_description
1 polymer ?
#
loop_
_entity_poly.entity_id
_entity_poly.type
_entity_poly.pdbx_seq_one_letter_code
_entity_poly.pdbx_strand_id
1 'polypeptide(L)'
;MTLSIRKSISINLTMIFLTTLTVFGGVGCGETAEENPAHAVHTGDLVAKRGGRYSFVQGNVIDCKNTSIDYLVGDIRGPSVKRVVINVMRGNIEDGAVSVNVLEGNIINGENVSVNVLIGKDFSGRARIGKQLESDRME
;
A
#
# COMPACT_ATOMS: atom_id res chain seq x y z
N MET A 1 45.19 -6.89 -27.98
CA MET A 1 43.98 -6.21 -27.48
C MET A 1 43.89 -4.85 -28.15
N THR A 2 42.74 -4.60 -28.81
CA THR A 2 42.17 -3.30 -29.24
C THR A 2 43.05 -2.27 -29.96
N LEU A 3 42.71 -1.95 -31.22
CA LEU A 3 42.05 -0.67 -31.52
C LEU A 3 41.37 -0.70 -32.91
N SER A 4 40.11 -0.27 -32.93
CA SER A 4 39.23 -0.11 -34.08
C SER A 4 39.42 1.27 -34.71
N ILE A 5 39.45 1.38 -36.04
CA ILE A 5 39.04 2.61 -36.74
C ILE A 5 38.25 2.24 -38.01
N ARG A 6 36.93 2.38 -37.93
CA ARG A 6 36.02 2.49 -39.08
C ARG A 6 36.13 3.89 -39.67
N LYS A 7 36.21 4.03 -40.99
CA LYS A 7 35.87 5.28 -41.69
C LYS A 7 34.96 5.03 -42.89
N SER A 8 33.78 5.60 -42.72
CA SER A 8 32.66 5.91 -43.59
C SER A 8 32.98 6.24 -45.05
N ILE A 9 32.14 5.74 -45.97
CA ILE A 9 31.69 6.50 -47.15
C ILE A 9 30.18 6.29 -47.31
N SER A 10 29.48 7.41 -47.28
CA SER A 10 28.04 7.62 -47.36
C SER A 10 27.63 7.98 -48.79
N ILE A 11 26.51 7.44 -49.28
CA ILE A 11 25.77 8.02 -50.42
C ILE A 11 24.27 8.01 -50.09
N ASN A 12 23.72 9.22 -50.01
CA ASN A 12 22.29 9.53 -49.97
C ASN A 12 21.59 9.03 -51.23
N LEU A 13 20.39 8.47 -51.09
CA LEU A 13 19.40 8.55 -52.16
C LEU A 13 18.00 8.78 -51.61
N THR A 14 17.44 9.87 -52.11
CA THR A 14 16.20 10.55 -51.77
C THR A 14 15.02 9.94 -52.51
N MET A 15 13.89 9.71 -51.84
CA MET A 15 12.52 9.75 -52.42
C MET A 15 11.55 10.01 -51.26
N ILE A 16 11.10 11.25 -51.02
CA ILE A 16 9.97 11.97 -51.67
C ILE A 16 8.62 11.26 -51.47
N PHE A 17 7.90 11.80 -50.47
CA PHE A 17 6.47 12.15 -50.40
C PHE A 17 5.40 11.10 -50.79
N LEU A 18 4.60 10.72 -49.80
CA LEU A 18 3.15 10.69 -49.97
C LEU A 18 2.46 11.15 -48.67
N THR A 19 1.88 12.34 -48.74
CA THR A 19 1.03 12.94 -47.73
C THR A 19 -0.41 12.50 -47.98
N THR A 20 -1.03 11.83 -47.00
CA THR A 20 -2.49 11.79 -46.90
C THR A 20 -2.90 12.28 -45.53
N LEU A 21 -3.37 13.52 -45.58
CA LEU A 21 -4.11 14.26 -44.58
C LEU A 21 -5.43 13.53 -44.28
N THR A 22 -5.62 13.06 -43.05
CA THR A 22 -6.96 12.79 -42.50
C THR A 22 -7.16 13.66 -41.28
N VAL A 23 -7.89 14.76 -41.50
CA VAL A 23 -8.49 15.59 -40.47
C VAL A 23 -9.73 14.87 -39.95
N PHE A 24 -9.68 14.40 -38.71
CA PHE A 24 -10.84 14.23 -37.83
C PHE A 24 -10.36 14.81 -36.50
N GLY A 25 -10.81 15.97 -36.04
CA GLY A 25 -12.22 16.31 -35.91
C GLY A 25 -12.79 15.66 -34.64
N GLY A 26 -12.06 15.74 -33.52
CA GLY A 26 -12.52 15.33 -32.20
C GLY A 26 -12.34 16.49 -31.23
N VAL A 27 -13.42 17.22 -30.96
CA VAL A 27 -13.54 18.08 -29.79
C VAL A 27 -13.64 17.15 -28.59
N GLY A 28 -12.48 16.72 -28.09
CA GLY A 28 -12.38 16.13 -26.77
C GLY A 28 -11.98 17.24 -25.83
N CYS A 29 -12.88 17.67 -24.95
CA CYS A 29 -12.48 18.25 -23.69
C CYS A 29 -11.50 17.26 -23.05
N GLY A 30 -10.21 17.53 -23.21
CA GLY A 30 -9.20 16.93 -22.36
C GLY A 30 -9.48 17.45 -20.97
N GLU A 31 -10.35 16.77 -20.24
CA GLU A 31 -10.14 16.61 -18.82
C GLU A 31 -8.69 16.14 -18.72
N THR A 32 -7.81 17.05 -18.32
CA THR A 32 -6.64 16.65 -17.55
C THR A 32 -7.23 15.84 -16.40
N ALA A 33 -7.30 14.53 -16.63
CA ALA A 33 -7.50 13.54 -15.59
C ALA A 33 -6.32 13.78 -14.64
N GLU A 34 -6.58 14.64 -13.66
CA GLU A 34 -5.89 14.66 -12.40
C GLU A 34 -5.74 13.19 -12.04
N GLU A 35 -4.49 12.71 -12.05
CA GLU A 35 -4.11 11.36 -11.68
C GLU A 35 -4.53 11.20 -10.22
N ASN A 36 -5.81 10.89 -10.05
CA ASN A 36 -6.44 10.59 -8.79
C ASN A 36 -5.61 9.44 -8.22
N PRO A 37 -4.92 9.62 -7.09
CA PRO A 37 -3.90 8.67 -6.63
C PRO A 37 -4.59 7.31 -6.56
N ALA A 38 -4.20 6.41 -7.47
CA ALA A 38 -4.87 5.15 -7.68
C ALA A 38 -5.10 4.52 -6.30
N HIS A 39 -6.37 4.43 -5.89
CA HIS A 39 -6.75 3.83 -4.63
C HIS A 39 -6.17 2.42 -4.63
N ALA A 40 -5.04 2.23 -3.95
CA ALA A 40 -4.28 1.00 -4.00
C ALA A 40 -5.00 -0.02 -3.11
N VAL A 41 -6.05 -0.61 -3.68
CA VAL A 41 -6.81 -1.72 -3.13
C VAL A 41 -5.98 -2.97 -3.36
N HIS A 42 -5.60 -3.66 -2.28
CA HIS A 42 -4.89 -4.93 -2.33
C HIS A 42 -5.76 -6.03 -1.74
N THR A 43 -5.90 -7.14 -2.47
CA THR A 43 -6.58 -8.34 -1.98
C THR A 43 -5.56 -9.47 -1.88
N GLY A 44 -5.52 -10.14 -0.74
CA GLY A 44 -4.52 -11.13 -0.36
C GLY A 44 -3.51 -10.60 0.66
N ASP A 45 -2.64 -11.49 1.15
CA ASP A 45 -1.67 -11.15 2.19
C ASP A 45 -0.60 -10.18 1.67
N LEU A 46 -0.25 -9.20 2.49
CA LEU A 46 0.96 -8.39 2.33
C LEU A 46 2.10 -9.09 3.07
N VAL A 47 3.02 -9.69 2.32
CA VAL A 47 4.13 -10.46 2.89
C VAL A 47 5.46 -9.75 2.63
N ALA A 48 6.20 -9.49 3.71
CA ALA A 48 7.56 -8.96 3.71
C ALA A 48 7.75 -7.67 2.88
N LYS A 49 6.69 -6.86 2.73
CA LYS A 49 6.75 -5.58 2.01
C LYS A 49 7.54 -4.56 2.80
N ARG A 50 8.26 -3.69 2.09
CA ARG A 50 9.06 -2.60 2.67
C ARG A 50 8.64 -1.30 2.01
N GLY A 51 7.96 -0.45 2.75
CA GLY A 51 7.31 0.73 2.16
C GLY A 51 5.99 0.37 1.48
N GLY A 52 5.18 1.40 1.25
CA GLY A 52 3.89 1.29 0.58
C GLY A 52 2.81 2.04 1.33
N ARG A 53 1.89 2.62 0.57
CA ARG A 53 0.65 3.20 1.08
C ARG A 53 -0.51 2.51 0.37
N TYR A 54 -1.42 1.95 1.16
CA TYR A 54 -2.58 1.23 0.66
C TYR A 54 -3.84 1.88 1.21
N SER A 55 -4.83 2.11 0.35
CA SER A 55 -6.13 2.60 0.82
C SER A 55 -6.91 1.47 1.49
N PHE A 56 -6.88 0.26 0.91
CA PHE A 56 -7.62 -0.87 1.45
C PHE A 56 -6.81 -2.16 1.26
N VAL A 57 -6.73 -2.97 2.30
CA VAL A 57 -6.11 -4.30 2.27
C VAL A 57 -7.09 -5.30 2.85
N GLN A 58 -7.46 -6.30 2.05
CA GLN A 58 -8.19 -7.47 2.52
C GLN A 58 -7.25 -8.68 2.51
N GLY A 59 -6.70 -9.01 3.67
CA GLY A 59 -5.65 -10.00 3.85
C GLY A 59 -4.75 -9.65 5.02
N ASN A 60 -3.84 -10.54 5.37
CA ASN A 60 -2.96 -10.37 6.53
C ASN A 60 -1.75 -9.50 6.22
N VAL A 61 -1.23 -8.81 7.22
CA VAL A 61 0.06 -8.11 7.15
C VAL A 61 1.10 -8.96 7.87
N ILE A 62 2.03 -9.51 7.09
CA ILE A 62 3.03 -10.47 7.57
C ILE A 62 4.43 -9.89 7.35
N ASP A 63 5.17 -9.70 8.43
CA ASP A 63 6.58 -9.25 8.41
C ASP A 63 6.85 -7.95 7.60
N CYS A 64 5.85 -7.09 7.44
CA CYS A 64 5.95 -5.85 6.67
C CYS A 64 6.60 -4.70 7.46
N LYS A 65 7.26 -3.78 6.75
CA LYS A 65 7.97 -2.64 7.35
C LYS A 65 7.60 -1.33 6.67
N ASN A 66 7.52 -0.24 7.45
CA ASN A 66 7.28 1.12 6.96
C ASN A 66 6.04 1.23 6.05
N THR A 67 4.95 0.54 6.39
CA THR A 67 3.75 0.45 5.57
C THR A 67 2.62 1.24 6.20
N SER A 68 1.89 2.01 5.39
CA SER A 68 0.69 2.74 5.82
C SER A 68 -0.54 2.15 5.13
N ILE A 69 -1.58 1.85 5.90
CA ILE A 69 -2.83 1.28 5.39
C ILE A 69 -3.99 2.09 5.97
N ASP A 70 -4.89 2.60 5.12
CA ASP A 70 -6.05 3.33 5.64
C ASP A 70 -7.08 2.34 6.24
N TYR A 71 -7.39 1.26 5.54
CA TYR A 71 -8.33 0.23 5.98
C TYR A 71 -7.75 -1.18 5.82
N LEU A 72 -7.61 -1.92 6.93
CA LEU A 72 -7.16 -3.31 6.95
C LEU A 72 -8.29 -4.22 7.42
N VAL A 73 -8.60 -5.26 6.65
CA VAL A 73 -9.40 -6.41 7.09
C VAL A 73 -8.50 -7.65 7.05
N GLY A 74 -8.04 -8.08 8.21
CA GLY A 74 -7.08 -9.16 8.38
C GLY A 74 -6.20 -8.99 9.61
N ASP A 75 -5.42 -10.01 9.92
CA ASP A 75 -4.55 -10.02 11.09
C ASP A 75 -3.16 -9.46 10.78
N ILE A 76 -2.46 -9.00 11.82
CA ILE A 76 -1.05 -8.64 11.75
C ILE A 76 -0.23 -9.66 12.51
N ARG A 77 0.80 -10.21 11.87
CA ARG A 77 1.68 -11.21 12.46
C ARG A 77 3.11 -11.13 11.96
N GLY A 78 4.01 -11.67 12.75
CA GLY A 78 5.42 -11.82 12.41
C GLY A 78 6.34 -10.83 13.13
N PRO A 79 7.49 -11.31 13.62
CA PRO A 79 8.40 -10.52 14.47
C PRO A 79 9.10 -9.39 13.70
N SER A 80 9.04 -9.42 12.36
CA SER A 80 9.62 -8.37 11.53
C SER A 80 8.66 -7.22 11.24
N VAL A 81 7.41 -7.27 11.70
CA VAL A 81 6.46 -6.17 11.54
C VAL A 81 6.96 -4.94 12.32
N LYS A 82 7.30 -3.87 11.60
CA LYS A 82 7.85 -2.64 12.21
C LYS A 82 7.41 -1.37 11.50
N ARG A 83 7.02 -0.36 12.28
CA ARG A 83 6.58 0.96 11.77
C ARG A 83 5.44 0.81 10.76
N VAL A 84 4.50 -0.07 11.09
CA VAL A 84 3.25 -0.20 10.33
C VAL A 84 2.21 0.72 10.98
N VAL A 85 1.56 1.55 10.17
CA VAL A 85 0.56 2.51 10.63
C VAL A 85 -0.76 2.19 9.95
N ILE A 86 -1.81 2.01 10.73
CA ILE A 86 -3.13 1.66 10.22
C ILE A 86 -4.17 2.63 10.76
N ASN A 87 -5.00 3.21 9.90
CA ASN A 87 -6.06 4.09 10.38
C ASN A 87 -7.23 3.29 10.97
N VAL A 88 -7.77 2.32 10.23
CA VAL A 88 -8.83 1.44 10.71
C VAL A 88 -8.47 0.00 10.42
N MET A 89 -8.57 -0.85 11.44
CA MET A 89 -8.27 -2.27 11.35
C MET A 89 -9.42 -3.09 11.90
N ARG A 90 -9.79 -4.15 11.17
CA ARG A 90 -10.63 -5.24 11.67
C ARG A 90 -9.86 -6.55 11.59
N GLY A 91 -9.55 -7.11 12.76
CA GLY A 91 -8.66 -8.27 12.91
C GLY A 91 -7.83 -8.18 14.19
N ASN A 92 -6.87 -9.08 14.36
CA ASN A 92 -6.05 -9.17 15.55
C ASN A 92 -4.60 -8.74 15.29
N ILE A 93 -3.95 -8.22 16.33
CA ILE A 93 -2.51 -7.98 16.35
C ILE A 93 -1.86 -9.11 17.13
N GLU A 94 -1.24 -10.04 16.42
CA GLU A 94 -0.58 -11.21 16.99
C GLU A 94 0.87 -10.94 17.37
N ASP A 95 1.54 -10.04 16.64
CA ASP A 95 2.92 -9.65 16.88
C ASP A 95 3.28 -8.33 16.16
N GLY A 96 4.39 -7.72 16.54
CA GLY A 96 5.01 -6.60 15.84
C GLY A 96 4.94 -5.24 16.52
N ALA A 97 5.55 -4.25 15.86
CA ALA A 97 5.52 -2.84 16.26
C ALA A 97 4.60 -2.04 15.33
N VAL A 98 3.40 -1.76 15.81
CA VAL A 98 2.28 -1.23 15.02
C VAL A 98 1.62 -0.06 15.75
N SER A 99 1.19 0.95 14.98
CA SER A 99 0.32 2.02 15.46
C SER A 99 -1.02 1.94 14.74
N VAL A 100 -2.11 1.79 15.47
CA VAL A 100 -3.46 1.70 14.94
C VAL A 100 -4.32 2.81 15.52
N ASN A 101 -5.06 3.55 14.68
CA ASN A 101 -5.97 4.55 15.21
C ASN A 101 -7.26 3.89 15.76
N VAL A 102 -7.93 3.06 14.97
CA VAL A 102 -9.10 2.27 15.43
C VAL A 102 -8.87 0.79 15.16
N LEU A 103 -8.91 -0.03 16.22
CA LEU A 103 -8.80 -1.48 16.14
C LEU A 103 -10.11 -2.13 16.59
N GLU A 104 -10.80 -2.82 15.69
CA GLU A 104 -11.86 -3.78 16.02
C GLU A 104 -11.26 -5.20 16.02
N GLY A 105 -10.99 -5.72 17.21
CA GLY A 105 -10.36 -7.01 17.42
C GLY A 105 -9.44 -7.03 18.63
N ASN A 106 -8.50 -7.97 18.68
CA ASN A 106 -7.70 -8.21 19.89
C ASN A 106 -6.21 -7.96 19.69
N ILE A 107 -5.52 -7.62 20.78
CA ILE A 107 -4.06 -7.57 20.85
C ILE A 107 -3.59 -8.80 21.62
N ILE A 108 -2.88 -9.70 20.96
CA ILE A 108 -2.35 -10.93 21.55
C ILE A 108 -0.94 -10.69 22.10
N ASN A 109 -0.10 -9.94 21.35
CA ASN A 109 1.22 -9.51 21.79
C ASN A 109 1.41 -8.00 21.57
N GLY A 110 1.47 -7.22 22.64
CA GLY A 110 1.38 -5.76 22.62
C GLY A 110 2.66 -4.99 22.94
N GLU A 111 3.83 -5.63 23.00
CA GLU A 111 5.08 -5.00 23.50
C GLU A 111 5.44 -3.66 22.82
N ASN A 112 5.10 -3.51 21.53
CA ASN A 112 5.33 -2.29 20.78
C ASN A 112 4.09 -1.84 20.00
N VAL A 113 2.92 -2.10 20.56
CA VAL A 113 1.63 -1.77 19.95
C VAL A 113 1.05 -0.51 20.59
N SER A 114 0.64 0.43 19.75
CA SER A 114 -0.08 1.64 20.17
C SER A 114 -1.43 1.67 19.47
N VAL A 115 -2.51 1.79 20.23
CA VAL A 115 -3.88 1.87 19.70
C VAL A 115 -4.59 3.08 20.29
N ASN A 116 -5.15 3.95 19.45
CA ASN A 116 -5.91 5.10 19.99
C ASN A 116 -7.28 4.64 20.52
N VAL A 117 -8.02 3.85 19.75
CA VAL A 117 -9.30 3.25 20.14
C VAL A 117 -9.27 1.75 19.90
N LEU A 118 -9.39 0.97 20.97
CA LEU A 118 -9.51 -0.49 20.94
C LEU A 118 -10.97 -0.89 21.20
N ILE A 119 -11.59 -1.55 20.23
CA ILE A 119 -12.89 -2.22 20.36
C ILE A 119 -12.59 -3.72 20.44
N GLY A 120 -12.40 -4.21 21.67
CA GLY A 120 -11.95 -5.57 21.92
C GLY A 120 -11.05 -5.67 23.15
N LYS A 121 -10.15 -6.66 23.17
CA LYS A 121 -9.33 -6.98 24.36
C LYS A 121 -7.83 -6.93 24.05
N ASP A 122 -7.07 -6.40 25.00
CA ASP A 122 -5.62 -6.59 25.06
C ASP A 122 -5.29 -7.74 26.02
N PHE A 123 -4.84 -8.85 25.47
CA PHE A 123 -4.41 -10.02 26.22
C PHE A 123 -2.95 -9.93 26.67
N SER A 124 -2.17 -9.03 26.08
CA SER A 124 -0.77 -8.85 26.43
C SER A 124 -0.59 -8.02 27.70
N GLY A 125 -1.55 -7.15 28.02
CA GLY A 125 -1.49 -6.19 29.12
C GLY A 125 -0.36 -5.15 28.98
N ARG A 126 0.26 -5.05 27.80
CA ARG A 126 1.45 -4.23 27.54
C ARG A 126 1.23 -3.18 26.45
N ALA A 127 0.11 -3.25 25.71
CA ALA A 127 -0.16 -2.30 24.66
C ALA A 127 -0.48 -0.92 25.23
N ARG A 128 -0.14 0.14 24.48
CA ARG A 128 -0.54 1.51 24.83
C ARG A 128 -1.90 1.78 24.21
N ILE A 129 -2.94 1.82 25.03
CA ILE A 129 -4.32 2.00 24.59
C ILE A 129 -4.82 3.37 25.06
N GLY A 130 -5.28 4.20 24.12
CA GLY A 130 -5.86 5.51 24.45
C GLY A 130 -7.25 5.37 25.07
N LYS A 131 -8.13 4.61 24.41
CA LYS A 131 -9.48 4.30 24.87
C LYS A 131 -9.82 2.85 24.53
N GLN A 132 -10.35 2.11 25.50
CA GLN A 132 -10.88 0.76 25.30
C GLN A 132 -12.40 0.79 25.38
N LEU A 133 -13.05 0.12 24.43
CA LEU A 133 -14.49 -0.10 24.37
C LEU A 133 -14.72 -1.61 24.45
N GLU A 134 -15.70 -2.01 25.26
CA GLU A 134 -16.15 -3.39 25.24
C GLU A 134 -16.90 -3.65 23.93
N SER A 135 -16.59 -4.78 23.29
CA SER A 135 -17.42 -5.27 22.19
C SER A 135 -18.67 -5.86 22.81
N ASP A 136 -19.58 -4.99 23.24
CA ASP A 136 -20.92 -5.40 23.62
C ASP A 136 -21.54 -5.98 22.36
N ARG A 137 -21.58 -7.31 22.30
CA ARG A 137 -22.43 -8.03 21.36
C ARG A 137 -23.83 -7.48 21.57
N MET A 138 -24.33 -6.73 20.59
CA MET A 138 -25.76 -6.70 20.34
C MET A 138 -26.13 -8.14 19.96
N GLU A 139 -26.58 -8.90 20.96
CA GLU A 139 -27.28 -10.17 20.75
C GLU A 139 -28.54 -9.97 19.91
#